data_AF-A0A847VQN4-F1
#
_entry.id   AF-A0A847VQN4-F1
#
_cell.length_a   1.000
_cell.length_b   1.000
_cell.length_c   1.000
_cell.angle_alpha   90.00
_cell.angle_beta   90.00
_cell.angle_gamma   90.00
#
_symmetry.space_group_name_H-M   'P 1'
#
loop_
_entity.id
_entity.type
_entity.pdbx_description
1 polymer ?
#
loop_
_entity_poly.entity_id
_entity_poly.type
_entity_poly.pdbx_seq_one_letter_code
_entity_poly.pdbx_strand_id
1 'polypeptide(L)'
;MEKKIAVFDACGTITKTNNTFDFINYVLKKDKFFRFIIFKIFLLFSIIINYTKIYKLIKRDIIREWSIGLLKNFSVDLVGKRAKEYIEVISREYLNEEIIRMIDEEKKNKDKVMIVSSSINPPIKELAKILNIEYVSSELEEKEGRYTGKLKKDLLGGKEEALELSLYDLNYSSVYSDNIEDLNFMKSFGKSYFVVHDSNNKLLEENNNNFNFLYLNNYEYRNKDVGSINEKTVKWIYIPVIYYAVSRWHSSFFYHLFLKEIIPFTLIVYFFTNQELSNFFVIPLSFLVFYSVYEVGGLYNDLLAHKEKDGNGTLRIKSGIKINFALFLFIRIIFAAIILLFLFNLGYCSNIYILCLGLCLVAYIIHSLIKNNLRIVTFFLLKIFRKAVPLLVLVNSVNNNIFINIFLSFFLFDAPSEIYFYFLKRRNKVQLKKVRSFKVKLFLFEFLLALIIWIYFSMPIYFIVVVYFLILNIFNYLFVKEKNII
;
A
#
# COMPACT_ATOMS: atom_id res chain seq x y z
N MET A 1 -2.92 15.60 -48.71
CA MET A 1 -3.62 14.94 -47.58
C MET A 1 -2.94 15.41 -46.32
N GLU A 2 -3.67 16.06 -45.43
CA GLU A 2 -3.12 16.46 -44.13
C GLU A 2 -2.94 15.20 -43.25
N LYS A 3 -1.79 15.11 -42.56
CA LYS A 3 -1.41 13.93 -41.78
C LYS A 3 -2.21 13.88 -40.48
N LYS A 4 -2.67 12.70 -40.07
CA LYS A 4 -3.41 12.47 -38.82
C LYS A 4 -2.50 11.83 -37.79
N ILE A 5 -2.63 12.25 -36.53
CA ILE A 5 -1.80 11.74 -35.44
C ILE A 5 -2.64 11.21 -34.27
N ALA A 6 -2.15 10.18 -33.59
CA ALA A 6 -2.60 9.80 -32.25
C ALA A 6 -1.46 9.97 -31.23
N VAL A 7 -1.75 10.69 -30.15
CA VAL A 7 -0.81 11.01 -29.08
C VAL A 7 -1.25 10.38 -27.77
N PHE A 8 -0.33 9.71 -27.09
CA PHE A 8 -0.60 9.05 -25.81
C PHE A 8 0.35 9.57 -24.72
N ASP A 9 -0.17 9.97 -23.56
CA ASP A 9 0.67 10.08 -22.37
C ASP A 9 1.12 8.68 -21.92
N ALA A 10 2.23 8.62 -21.19
CA ALA A 10 2.77 7.36 -20.67
C ALA A 10 2.30 7.06 -19.25
N CYS A 11 2.62 7.92 -18.29
CA CYS A 11 2.30 7.71 -16.87
C CYS A 11 0.81 7.80 -16.65
N GLY A 12 0.23 6.89 -15.88
CA GLY A 12 -1.22 6.85 -15.66
C GLY A 12 -2.05 6.50 -16.89
N THR A 13 -1.53 6.63 -18.11
CA THR A 13 -2.26 6.33 -19.34
C THR A 13 -1.86 4.97 -19.91
N ILE A 14 -0.70 4.87 -20.58
CA ILE A 14 -0.18 3.59 -21.08
C ILE A 14 0.26 2.67 -19.93
N THR A 15 0.97 3.22 -18.95
CA THR A 15 1.45 2.48 -17.77
C THR A 15 0.73 2.95 -16.51
N LYS A 16 0.55 2.06 -15.55
CA LYS A 16 -0.07 2.37 -14.24
C LYS A 16 0.91 2.99 -13.24
N THR A 17 2.05 3.48 -13.71
CA THR A 17 3.22 3.90 -12.90
C THR A 17 3.57 5.37 -13.14
N ASN A 18 4.36 5.93 -12.22
CA ASN A 18 5.08 7.18 -12.49
C ASN A 18 6.47 6.81 -13.01
N ASN A 19 6.62 6.74 -14.33
CA ASN A 19 7.82 6.26 -14.99
C ASN A 19 9.10 7.06 -14.67
N THR A 20 9.02 8.27 -14.10
CA THR A 20 10.21 8.98 -13.60
C THR A 20 10.63 8.49 -12.22
N PHE A 21 9.74 8.61 -11.24
CA PHE A 21 10.07 8.25 -9.85
C PHE A 21 10.27 6.74 -9.68
N ASP A 22 9.43 5.92 -10.31
CA ASP A 22 9.49 4.46 -10.17
C ASP A 22 10.73 3.89 -10.87
N PHE A 23 11.14 4.47 -12.00
CA PHE A 23 12.40 4.11 -12.67
C PHE A 23 13.63 4.52 -11.85
N ILE A 24 13.66 5.74 -11.30
CA ILE A 24 14.76 6.18 -10.42
C ILE A 24 14.85 5.27 -9.21
N ASN A 25 13.71 4.92 -8.59
CA ASN A 25 13.65 3.96 -7.50
C ASN A 25 14.31 2.62 -7.88
N TYR A 26 13.95 2.10 -9.06
CA TYR A 26 14.47 0.83 -9.57
C TYR A 26 15.99 0.85 -9.78
N VAL A 27 16.52 1.89 -10.42
CA VAL A 27 17.96 2.05 -10.66
C VAL A 27 18.72 2.16 -9.34
N LEU A 28 18.30 3.05 -8.45
CA LEU A 28 19.02 3.30 -7.20
C LEU A 28 19.00 2.08 -6.28
N LYS A 29 17.86 1.37 -6.21
CA LYS A 29 17.73 0.15 -5.40
C LYS A 29 18.72 -0.94 -5.84
N LYS A 30 18.97 -1.07 -7.15
CA LYS A 30 19.90 -2.06 -7.69
C LYS A 30 21.37 -1.64 -7.61
N ASP A 31 21.68 -0.38 -7.89
CA ASP A 31 23.06 0.02 -8.16
C ASP A 31 23.67 0.94 -7.08
N LYS A 32 22.88 1.65 -6.28
CA LYS A 32 23.36 2.61 -5.26
C LYS A 32 22.43 2.70 -4.04
N PHE A 33 22.57 1.75 -3.11
CA PHE A 33 21.74 1.67 -1.90
C PHE A 33 21.68 2.95 -1.06
N PHE A 34 22.81 3.65 -0.85
CA PHE A 34 22.80 4.92 -0.10
C PHE A 34 21.99 6.01 -0.80
N ARG A 35 22.09 6.13 -2.12
CA ARG A 35 21.28 7.10 -2.89
C ARG A 35 19.81 6.69 -2.91
N PHE A 36 19.52 5.38 -2.89
CA PHE A 36 18.16 4.88 -2.70
C PHE A 36 17.55 5.33 -1.38
N ILE A 37 18.30 5.28 -0.26
CA ILE A 37 17.83 5.82 1.02
C ILE A 37 17.53 7.32 0.91
N ILE A 38 18.42 8.10 0.29
CA ILE A 38 18.21 9.54 0.07
C ILE A 38 16.95 9.79 -0.77
N PHE A 39 16.74 9.02 -1.84
CA PHE A 39 15.53 9.08 -2.65
C PHE A 39 14.27 8.86 -1.81
N LYS A 40 14.26 7.85 -0.93
CA LYS A 40 13.15 7.61 -0.01
C LYS A 40 12.89 8.80 0.92
N ILE A 41 13.94 9.46 1.39
CA ILE A 41 13.81 10.69 2.18
C ILE A 41 13.15 11.80 1.37
N PHE A 42 13.53 12.01 0.10
CA PHE A 42 12.86 12.98 -0.78
C PHE A 42 11.38 12.66 -0.99
N LEU A 43 11.03 11.38 -1.14
CA LEU A 43 9.63 10.97 -1.24
C LEU A 43 8.82 11.25 0.05
N LEU A 44 9.44 11.24 1.24
CA LEU A 44 8.77 11.72 2.47
C LEU A 44 8.49 13.20 2.42
N PHE A 45 9.50 14.00 2.01
CA PHE A 45 9.33 15.45 1.88
C PHE A 45 8.22 15.82 0.89
N SER A 46 8.00 15.00 -0.15
CA SER A 46 6.88 15.21 -1.08
C SER A 46 5.51 15.21 -0.40
N ILE A 47 5.33 14.45 0.69
CA ILE A 47 4.08 14.46 1.47
C ILE A 47 3.88 15.83 2.12
N ILE A 48 4.94 16.38 2.72
CA ILE A 48 4.92 17.67 3.40
C ILE A 48 4.60 18.77 2.38
N ILE A 49 5.33 18.80 1.26
CA ILE A 49 5.14 19.80 0.19
C ILE A 49 3.72 19.73 -0.39
N ASN A 50 3.20 18.52 -0.63
CA ASN A 50 1.84 18.33 -1.13
C ASN A 50 0.78 18.80 -0.13
N TYR A 51 1.00 18.57 1.16
CA TYR A 51 0.09 19.00 2.21
C TYR A 51 0.07 20.52 2.37
N THR A 52 1.24 21.16 2.38
CA THR A 52 1.38 22.62 2.51
C THR A 52 1.05 23.38 1.23
N LYS A 53 0.87 22.68 0.10
CA LYS A 53 0.65 23.24 -1.24
C LYS A 53 1.75 24.22 -1.67
N ILE A 54 2.95 24.11 -1.10
CA ILE A 54 4.10 24.98 -1.41
C ILE A 54 4.46 24.93 -2.90
N TYR A 55 4.24 23.78 -3.56
CA TYR A 55 4.45 23.63 -5.00
C TYR A 55 3.62 24.61 -5.85
N LYS A 56 2.52 25.18 -5.34
CA LYS A 56 1.75 26.20 -6.09
C LYS A 56 2.48 27.54 -6.20
N LEU A 57 3.42 27.80 -5.29
CA LEU A 57 4.25 29.00 -5.29
C LEU A 57 5.51 28.85 -6.16
N ILE A 58 5.87 27.60 -6.50
CA ILE A 58 7.09 27.26 -7.22
C ILE A 58 6.67 26.50 -8.46
N LYS A 59 6.74 27.10 -9.66
CA LYS A 59 6.47 26.44 -10.95
C LYS A 59 7.53 25.37 -11.33
N ARG A 60 8.13 24.71 -10.33
CA ARG A 60 9.17 23.68 -10.47
C ARG A 60 8.82 22.54 -9.54
N ASP A 61 8.91 21.32 -10.06
CA ASP A 61 8.82 20.13 -9.23
C ASP A 61 10.19 19.83 -8.62
N ILE A 62 10.46 20.47 -7.48
CA ILE A 62 11.72 20.33 -6.72
C ILE A 62 12.01 18.87 -6.38
N ILE A 63 10.97 18.07 -6.07
CA ILE A 63 11.16 16.66 -5.70
C ILE A 63 11.60 15.85 -6.92
N ARG A 64 11.01 16.11 -8.09
CA ARG A 64 11.45 15.52 -9.36
C ARG A 64 12.88 15.89 -9.68
N GLU A 65 13.26 17.16 -9.56
CA GLU A 65 14.64 17.63 -9.80
C GLU A 65 15.65 16.96 -8.86
N TRP A 66 15.38 16.94 -7.55
CA TRP A 66 16.25 16.28 -6.58
C TRP A 66 16.39 14.78 -6.85
N SER A 67 15.29 14.13 -7.23
CA SER A 67 15.30 12.71 -7.57
C SER A 67 16.14 12.43 -8.81
N ILE A 68 16.02 13.25 -9.86
CA ILE A 68 16.85 13.16 -11.07
C ILE A 68 18.32 13.42 -10.72
N GLY A 69 18.61 14.35 -9.80
CA GLY A 69 19.95 14.62 -9.30
C GLY A 69 20.68 13.39 -8.74
N LEU A 70 19.95 12.39 -8.23
CA LEU A 70 20.54 11.15 -7.72
C LEU A 70 21.12 10.25 -8.82
N LEU A 71 20.75 10.47 -10.08
CA LEU A 71 21.35 9.80 -11.25
C LEU A 71 22.69 10.41 -11.67
N LYS A 72 23.16 11.50 -11.03
CA LYS A 72 24.44 12.12 -11.36
C LYS A 72 25.60 11.12 -11.34
N ASN A 73 26.43 11.16 -12.38
CA ASN A 73 27.58 10.29 -12.65
C ASN A 73 27.26 8.82 -12.97
N PHE A 74 25.98 8.43 -13.10
CA PHE A 74 25.65 7.12 -13.65
C PHE A 74 26.07 7.05 -15.12
N SER A 75 26.59 5.88 -15.54
CA SER A 75 26.85 5.59 -16.95
C SER A 75 25.51 5.53 -17.70
N VAL A 76 25.48 6.11 -18.90
CA VAL A 76 24.32 6.07 -19.81
C VAL A 76 23.98 4.62 -20.16
N ASP A 77 24.99 3.79 -20.45
CA ASP A 77 24.80 2.37 -20.77
C ASP A 77 24.19 1.58 -19.61
N LEU A 78 24.65 1.83 -18.38
CA LEU A 78 24.11 1.18 -17.19
C LEU A 78 22.62 1.52 -17.01
N VAL A 79 22.27 2.79 -17.08
CA VAL A 79 20.88 3.24 -16.94
C VAL A 79 20.03 2.74 -18.10
N GLY A 80 20.55 2.70 -19.32
CA GLY A 80 19.88 2.11 -20.49
C GLY A 80 19.57 0.62 -20.27
N LYS A 81 20.53 -0.16 -19.75
CA LYS A 81 20.30 -1.55 -19.35
C LYS A 81 19.20 -1.66 -18.29
N ARG A 82 19.22 -0.79 -17.27
CA ARG A 82 18.19 -0.76 -16.23
C ARG A 82 16.83 -0.34 -16.77
N ALA A 83 16.76 0.54 -17.76
CA ALA A 83 15.53 0.95 -18.41
C ALA A 83 14.87 -0.23 -19.12
N LYS A 84 15.66 -1.04 -19.84
CA LYS A 84 15.17 -2.27 -20.46
C LYS A 84 14.62 -3.25 -19.42
N GLU A 85 15.40 -3.55 -18.38
CA GLU A 85 14.96 -4.44 -17.31
C GLU A 85 13.71 -3.92 -16.59
N TYR A 86 13.61 -2.61 -16.36
CA TYR A 86 12.46 -1.98 -15.73
C TYR A 86 11.20 -2.13 -16.60
N ILE A 87 11.30 -1.79 -17.89
CA ILE A 87 10.17 -1.88 -18.80
C ILE A 87 9.73 -3.33 -19.04
N GLU A 88 10.63 -4.31 -18.98
CA GLU A 88 10.26 -5.74 -19.00
C GLU A 88 9.41 -6.18 -17.79
N VAL A 89 9.52 -5.49 -16.65
CA VAL A 89 8.64 -5.71 -15.48
C VAL A 89 7.30 -4.99 -15.71
N ILE A 90 7.35 -3.73 -16.15
CA ILE A 90 6.16 -2.93 -16.45
C ILE A 90 5.28 -3.61 -17.51
N SER A 91 5.87 -4.18 -18.56
CA SER A 91 5.16 -4.84 -19.65
C SER A 91 4.33 -6.05 -19.22
N ARG A 92 4.71 -6.72 -18.12
CA ARG A 92 4.01 -7.91 -17.63
C ARG A 92 2.88 -7.60 -16.67
N GLU A 93 3.00 -6.52 -15.90
CA GLU A 93 2.14 -6.31 -14.72
C GLU A 93 1.44 -4.96 -14.70
N TYR A 94 1.94 -3.95 -15.43
CA TYR A 94 1.56 -2.56 -15.26
C TYR A 94 1.16 -1.83 -16.54
N LEU A 95 1.05 -2.54 -17.66
CA LEU A 95 0.42 -1.99 -18.86
C LEU A 95 -1.09 -1.90 -18.69
N ASN A 96 -1.64 -0.92 -19.40
CA ASN A 96 -3.05 -0.69 -19.49
C ASN A 96 -3.61 -1.34 -20.76
N GLU A 97 -4.07 -2.57 -20.64
CA GLU A 97 -4.51 -3.40 -21.78
C GLU A 97 -5.54 -2.72 -22.68
N GLU A 98 -6.43 -1.90 -22.11
CA GLU A 98 -7.42 -1.15 -22.91
C GLU A 98 -6.73 -0.07 -23.76
N ILE A 99 -5.78 0.67 -23.18
CA ILE A 99 -4.98 1.66 -23.93
C ILE A 99 -4.09 0.98 -24.96
N ILE A 100 -3.56 -0.21 -24.68
CA ILE A 100 -2.79 -0.98 -25.68
C ILE A 100 -3.67 -1.32 -26.90
N ARG A 101 -4.92 -1.76 -26.68
CA ARG A 101 -5.86 -1.99 -27.79
C ARG A 101 -6.14 -0.72 -28.58
N MET A 102 -6.33 0.41 -27.89
CA MET A 102 -6.52 1.72 -28.54
C MET A 102 -5.30 2.12 -29.38
N ILE A 103 -4.08 1.90 -28.89
CA ILE A 103 -2.86 2.14 -29.68
C ILE A 103 -2.88 1.33 -30.97
N ASP A 104 -3.24 0.05 -30.91
CA ASP A 104 -3.26 -0.83 -32.09
C ASP A 104 -4.40 -0.49 -33.06
N GLU A 105 -5.53 0.05 -32.57
CA GLU A 105 -6.59 0.60 -33.41
C GLU A 105 -6.16 1.90 -34.09
N GLU A 106 -5.51 2.80 -33.36
CA GLU A 106 -5.03 4.08 -33.88
C GLU A 106 -3.93 3.88 -34.93
N LYS A 107 -3.06 2.88 -34.77
CA LYS A 107 -2.04 2.51 -35.79
C LYS A 107 -2.65 2.14 -37.15
N LYS A 108 -3.89 1.66 -37.19
CA LYS A 108 -4.57 1.31 -38.45
C LYS A 108 -5.17 2.52 -39.14
N ASN A 109 -5.50 3.57 -38.38
CA ASN A 109 -6.36 4.68 -38.81
C ASN A 109 -5.62 6.01 -38.94
N LYS A 110 -4.41 6.12 -38.39
CA LYS A 110 -3.60 7.35 -38.35
C LYS A 110 -2.29 7.18 -39.10
N ASP A 111 -1.80 8.27 -39.65
CA ASP A 111 -0.48 8.31 -40.30
C ASP A 111 0.65 8.20 -39.29
N LYS A 112 0.41 8.63 -38.04
CA LYS A 112 1.40 8.62 -36.97
C LYS A 112 0.78 8.29 -35.61
N VAL A 113 1.46 7.45 -34.85
CA VAL A 113 1.13 7.14 -33.45
C VAL A 113 2.38 7.34 -32.61
N MET A 114 2.26 8.08 -31.51
CA MET A 114 3.41 8.36 -30.65
C MET A 114 3.09 8.58 -29.17
N ILE A 115 4.10 8.37 -28.34
CA ILE A 115 4.09 8.72 -26.92
C ILE A 115 4.54 10.16 -26.74
N VAL A 116 3.83 10.97 -25.96
CA VAL A 116 4.29 12.30 -25.51
C VAL A 116 4.21 12.34 -23.99
N SER A 117 5.37 12.29 -23.33
CA SER A 117 5.43 12.15 -21.88
C SER A 117 6.36 13.17 -21.21
N SER A 118 5.93 13.70 -20.08
CA SER A 118 6.81 14.49 -19.21
C SER A 118 7.76 13.63 -18.38
N SER A 119 7.77 12.30 -18.56
CA SER A 119 8.76 11.44 -17.91
C SER A 119 10.12 11.46 -18.61
N ILE A 120 11.16 11.09 -17.86
CA ILE A 120 12.54 11.02 -18.35
C ILE A 120 12.71 9.98 -19.47
N ASN A 121 13.65 10.24 -20.38
CA ASN A 121 13.80 9.51 -21.64
C ASN A 121 14.12 8.03 -21.53
N PRO A 122 14.93 7.50 -20.57
CA PRO A 122 15.35 6.09 -20.65
C PRO A 122 14.18 5.09 -20.61
N PRO A 123 13.24 5.13 -19.63
CA PRO A 123 12.12 4.21 -19.60
C PRO A 123 11.13 4.44 -20.75
N ILE A 124 10.90 5.70 -21.16
CA ILE A 124 9.96 6.00 -22.25
C ILE A 124 10.48 5.50 -23.59
N LYS A 125 11.79 5.63 -23.85
CA LYS A 125 12.44 5.09 -25.05
C LYS A 125 12.27 3.57 -25.15
N GLU A 126 12.48 2.84 -24.06
CA GLU A 126 12.30 1.39 -24.07
C GLU A 126 10.83 0.97 -24.17
N LEU A 127 9.91 1.72 -23.56
CA LEU A 127 8.47 1.51 -23.73
C LEU A 127 8.03 1.69 -25.19
N ALA A 128 8.47 2.76 -25.84
CA ALA A 128 8.17 3.06 -27.23
C ALA A 128 8.67 1.95 -28.18
N LYS A 129 9.86 1.39 -27.92
CA LYS A 129 10.41 0.25 -28.66
C LYS A 129 9.52 -0.99 -28.56
N ILE A 130 9.05 -1.33 -27.35
CA ILE A 130 8.16 -2.49 -27.15
C ILE A 130 6.84 -2.30 -27.91
N LEU A 131 6.30 -1.08 -27.89
CA LEU A 131 5.03 -0.75 -28.55
C LEU A 131 5.19 -0.51 -30.06
N ASN A 132 6.43 -0.45 -30.56
CA ASN A 132 6.77 -0.11 -31.95
C ASN A 132 6.11 1.20 -32.41
N ILE A 133 6.30 2.27 -31.63
CA ILE A 133 5.80 3.62 -31.92
C ILE A 133 6.87 4.67 -31.64
N GLU A 134 6.68 5.88 -32.18
CA GLU A 134 7.57 7.01 -31.89
C GLU A 134 7.34 7.57 -30.49
N TYR A 135 8.27 8.39 -29.99
CA TYR A 135 8.12 9.04 -28.69
C TYR A 135 8.79 10.42 -28.61
N VAL A 136 8.25 11.25 -27.73
CA VAL A 136 8.84 12.50 -27.25
C VAL A 136 8.74 12.50 -25.73
N SER A 137 9.86 12.77 -25.06
CA SER A 137 9.99 12.68 -23.60
C SER A 137 10.91 13.76 -23.03
N SER A 138 10.90 13.95 -21.70
CA SER A 138 11.91 14.81 -21.06
C SER A 138 13.30 14.18 -21.20
N GLU A 139 14.28 14.96 -21.61
CA GLU A 139 15.64 14.47 -21.87
C GLU A 139 16.54 14.71 -20.68
N LEU A 140 17.17 13.64 -20.17
CA LEU A 140 18.27 13.76 -19.22
C LEU A 140 19.51 14.35 -19.91
N GLU A 141 20.24 15.20 -19.20
CA GLU A 141 21.51 15.75 -19.69
C GLU A 141 22.65 14.75 -19.53
N GLU A 142 23.37 14.53 -20.62
CA GLU A 142 24.47 13.59 -20.74
C GLU A 142 25.76 14.34 -21.10
N LYS A 143 26.86 14.02 -20.40
CA LYS A 143 28.20 14.50 -20.70
C LYS A 143 29.19 13.36 -20.54
N GLU A 144 30.01 13.12 -21.57
CA GLU A 144 31.07 12.10 -21.55
C GLU A 144 30.56 10.70 -21.16
N GLY A 145 29.41 10.29 -21.73
CA GLY A 145 28.80 8.97 -21.48
C GLY A 145 28.19 8.80 -20.07
N ARG A 146 27.99 9.91 -19.34
CA ARG A 146 27.40 9.91 -17.99
C ARG A 146 26.30 10.95 -17.84
N TYR A 147 25.33 10.67 -16.97
CA TYR A 147 24.31 11.64 -16.61
C TYR A 147 24.85 12.70 -15.66
N THR A 148 24.49 13.96 -15.90
CA THR A 148 24.88 15.09 -15.03
C THR A 148 23.99 15.22 -13.80
N GLY A 149 22.82 14.55 -13.81
CA GLY A 149 21.76 14.69 -12.80
C GLY A 149 20.84 15.88 -13.07
N LYS A 150 20.82 16.43 -14.29
CA LYS A 150 19.92 17.50 -14.72
C LYS A 150 19.10 17.08 -15.93
N LEU A 151 18.03 17.83 -16.22
CA LEU A 151 17.30 17.73 -17.47
C LEU A 151 17.95 18.65 -18.51
N LYS A 152 18.16 18.14 -19.72
CA LYS A 152 18.50 18.92 -20.90
C LYS A 152 17.25 19.58 -21.49
N LYS A 153 16.14 18.85 -21.49
CA LYS A 153 14.81 19.32 -21.94
C LYS A 153 13.74 18.80 -20.99
N ASP A 154 12.89 19.68 -20.49
CA ASP A 154 11.74 19.31 -19.65
C ASP A 154 10.44 19.50 -20.42
N LEU A 155 9.56 18.50 -20.36
CA LEU A 155 8.24 18.54 -20.98
C LEU A 155 7.11 18.67 -19.96
N LEU A 156 7.42 18.90 -18.68
CA LEU A 156 6.41 19.15 -17.66
C LEU A 156 5.66 20.45 -17.95
N GLY A 157 4.35 20.36 -18.18
CA GLY A 157 3.49 21.50 -18.53
C GLY A 157 3.74 22.09 -19.92
N GLY A 158 4.61 21.49 -20.74
CA GLY A 158 5.05 22.00 -22.04
C GLY A 158 4.84 21.03 -23.21
N LYS A 159 3.85 20.14 -23.12
CA LYS A 159 3.58 19.14 -24.18
C LYS A 159 3.17 19.77 -25.51
N GLU A 160 2.52 20.93 -25.47
CA GLU A 160 2.11 21.71 -26.66
C GLU A 160 3.33 22.13 -27.50
N GLU A 161 4.38 22.62 -26.86
CA GLU A 161 5.61 23.09 -27.51
C GLU A 161 6.52 21.92 -27.96
N ALA A 162 6.24 20.71 -27.48
CA ALA A 162 7.03 19.53 -27.76
C ALA A 162 6.78 18.95 -29.15
N LEU A 163 5.61 19.24 -29.72
CA LEU A 163 5.17 18.77 -31.02
C LEU A 163 4.86 19.94 -31.94
N GLU A 164 5.35 19.87 -33.17
CA GLU A 164 4.94 20.80 -34.23
C GLU A 164 3.56 20.39 -34.75
N LEU A 165 2.51 20.70 -33.96
CA LEU A 165 1.13 20.30 -34.23
C LEU A 165 0.58 20.84 -35.56
N SER A 166 1.14 21.95 -36.07
CA SER A 166 0.79 22.55 -37.37
C SER A 166 1.03 21.62 -38.56
N LEU A 167 1.80 20.53 -38.39
CA LEU A 167 2.04 19.53 -39.44
C LEU A 167 0.89 18.51 -39.58
N TYR A 168 -0.12 18.56 -38.71
CA TYR A 168 -1.18 17.55 -38.63
C TYR A 168 -2.58 18.15 -38.68
N ASP A 169 -3.52 17.39 -39.24
CA ASP A 169 -4.95 17.67 -39.15
C ASP A 169 -5.47 17.27 -37.78
N LEU A 170 -5.59 18.24 -36.87
CA LEU A 170 -5.96 17.96 -35.50
C LEU A 170 -7.43 17.56 -35.35
N ASN A 171 -8.32 17.93 -36.28
CA ASN A 171 -9.75 17.58 -36.23
C ASN A 171 -9.96 16.06 -36.34
N TYR A 172 -9.10 15.39 -37.11
CA TYR A 172 -9.09 13.94 -37.23
C TYR A 172 -7.95 13.29 -36.47
N SER A 173 -7.32 13.99 -35.53
CA SER A 173 -6.29 13.45 -34.65
C SER A 173 -6.85 13.09 -33.27
N SER A 174 -6.08 12.37 -32.48
CA SER A 174 -6.54 11.79 -31.22
C SER A 174 -5.51 11.95 -30.10
N VAL A 175 -5.97 12.17 -28.88
CA VAL A 175 -5.11 12.37 -27.70
C VAL A 175 -5.66 11.64 -26.48
N TYR A 176 -4.76 11.00 -25.72
CA TYR A 176 -5.08 10.21 -24.54
C TYR A 176 -4.22 10.66 -23.36
N SER A 177 -4.85 11.07 -22.25
CA SER A 177 -4.15 11.44 -21.01
C SER A 177 -5.04 11.27 -19.78
N ASP A 178 -4.45 10.97 -18.62
CA ASP A 178 -5.11 11.00 -17.31
C ASP A 178 -4.83 12.30 -16.53
N ASN A 179 -3.96 13.17 -17.05
CA ASN A 179 -3.51 14.36 -16.34
C ASN A 179 -4.36 15.59 -16.67
N ILE A 180 -4.87 16.25 -15.63
CA ILE A 180 -5.65 17.49 -15.71
C ILE A 180 -4.81 18.64 -16.30
N GLU A 181 -3.50 18.64 -16.11
CA GLU A 181 -2.61 19.67 -16.66
C GLU A 181 -2.53 19.61 -18.20
N ASP A 182 -2.85 18.45 -18.80
CA ASP A 182 -2.88 18.29 -20.26
C ASP A 182 -4.20 18.77 -20.88
N LEU A 183 -5.17 19.27 -20.12
CA LEU A 183 -6.49 19.63 -20.66
C LEU A 183 -6.42 20.67 -21.78
N ASN A 184 -5.50 21.63 -21.72
CA ASN A 184 -5.35 22.62 -22.79
C ASN A 184 -4.79 21.97 -24.06
N PHE A 185 -3.73 21.17 -23.93
CA PHE A 185 -3.18 20.37 -25.03
C PHE A 185 -4.24 19.46 -25.64
N MET A 186 -5.05 18.81 -24.81
CA MET A 186 -6.09 17.89 -25.26
C MET A 186 -7.22 18.58 -26.03
N LYS A 187 -7.56 19.84 -25.71
CA LYS A 187 -8.64 20.58 -26.41
C LYS A 187 -8.32 20.88 -27.87
N SER A 188 -7.04 20.84 -28.24
CA SER A 188 -6.60 21.08 -29.62
C SER A 188 -6.93 19.93 -30.57
N PHE A 189 -7.30 18.75 -30.06
CA PHE A 189 -7.59 17.55 -30.85
C PHE A 189 -9.09 17.35 -31.01
N GLY A 190 -9.52 16.89 -32.19
CA GLY A 190 -10.93 16.59 -32.46
C GLY A 190 -11.45 15.35 -31.74
N LYS A 191 -10.56 14.45 -31.29
CA LYS A 191 -10.90 13.32 -30.44
C LYS A 191 -10.02 13.29 -29.19
N SER A 192 -10.61 13.60 -28.04
CA SER A 192 -9.85 13.70 -26.79
C SER A 192 -10.40 12.73 -25.76
N TYR A 193 -9.54 11.83 -25.32
CA TYR A 193 -9.87 10.74 -24.41
C TYR A 193 -9.22 10.97 -23.05
N PHE A 194 -10.03 11.32 -22.06
CA PHE A 194 -9.57 11.48 -20.69
C PHE A 194 -9.63 10.15 -19.95
N VAL A 195 -8.47 9.68 -19.50
CA VAL A 195 -8.32 8.39 -18.82
C VAL A 195 -8.62 8.55 -17.33
N VAL A 196 -9.65 7.86 -16.84
CA VAL A 196 -10.12 7.98 -15.46
C VAL A 196 -9.84 6.71 -14.67
N HIS A 197 -9.17 6.86 -13.51
CA HIS A 197 -8.84 5.75 -12.61
C HIS A 197 -9.71 5.63 -11.35
N ASP A 198 -10.38 6.70 -10.92
CA ASP A 198 -11.23 6.69 -9.71
C ASP A 198 -12.45 7.61 -9.90
N SER A 199 -13.52 7.28 -9.16
CA SER A 199 -14.77 8.01 -8.98
C SER A 199 -14.64 9.50 -8.60
N ASN A 200 -13.44 9.96 -8.24
CA ASN A 200 -13.17 11.36 -7.89
C ASN A 200 -13.07 12.30 -9.11
N ASN A 201 -12.91 11.76 -10.33
CA ASN A 201 -12.97 12.56 -11.56
C ASN A 201 -14.40 12.88 -12.03
N LYS A 202 -15.43 12.46 -11.28
CA LYS A 202 -16.84 12.84 -11.54
C LYS A 202 -17.05 14.35 -11.70
N LEU A 203 -16.28 15.17 -10.98
CA LEU A 203 -16.36 16.63 -11.11
C LEU A 203 -15.84 17.17 -12.46
N LEU A 204 -14.97 16.45 -13.16
CA LEU A 204 -14.53 16.81 -14.52
C LEU A 204 -15.54 16.35 -15.56
N GLU A 205 -16.12 15.17 -15.34
CA GLU A 205 -17.19 14.60 -16.18
C GLU A 205 -18.45 15.47 -16.16
N GLU A 206 -18.86 15.96 -14.98
CA GLU A 206 -20.04 16.82 -14.81
C GLU A 206 -19.89 18.22 -15.44
N ASN A 207 -18.66 18.68 -15.71
CA ASN A 207 -18.39 20.06 -16.13
C ASN A 207 -17.90 20.23 -17.57
N ASN A 208 -17.59 19.16 -18.32
CA ASN A 208 -17.02 19.29 -19.67
C ASN A 208 -17.56 18.27 -20.67
N ASN A 209 -18.48 18.72 -21.54
CA ASN A 209 -18.99 17.94 -22.68
C ASN A 209 -17.97 17.73 -23.82
N ASN A 210 -16.77 18.34 -23.73
CA ASN A 210 -15.77 18.33 -24.80
C ASN A 210 -14.83 17.12 -24.79
N PHE A 211 -14.97 16.20 -23.83
CA PHE A 211 -14.07 15.05 -23.69
C PHE A 211 -14.84 13.73 -23.73
N ASN A 212 -14.27 12.75 -24.43
CA ASN A 212 -14.66 11.36 -24.28
C ASN A 212 -13.96 10.81 -23.03
N PHE A 213 -14.71 10.22 -22.10
CA PHE A 213 -14.13 9.65 -20.88
C PHE A 213 -13.93 8.15 -21.04
N LEU A 214 -12.67 7.69 -20.89
CA LEU A 214 -12.33 6.27 -20.83
C LEU A 214 -12.21 5.86 -19.37
N TYR A 215 -13.17 5.08 -18.91
CA TYR A 215 -13.22 4.57 -17.55
C TYR A 215 -12.38 3.32 -17.43
N LEU A 216 -11.17 3.51 -16.93
CA LEU A 216 -10.29 2.39 -16.68
C LEU A 216 -10.52 1.96 -15.24
N ASN A 217 -11.05 0.74 -15.11
CA ASN A 217 -11.20 0.06 -13.82
C ASN A 217 -9.81 -0.40 -13.33
N ASN A 218 -8.87 0.54 -13.24
CA ASN A 218 -7.46 0.29 -12.94
C ASN A 218 -7.20 0.04 -11.47
N TYR A 219 -8.19 0.31 -10.61
CA TYR A 219 -8.31 -0.32 -9.31
C TYR A 219 -9.28 -1.50 -9.37
N GLU A 220 -9.03 -2.48 -10.24
CA GLU A 220 -9.17 -3.83 -9.72
C GLU A 220 -8.23 -3.88 -8.51
N TYR A 221 -8.78 -3.64 -7.32
CA TYR A 221 -8.16 -4.04 -6.07
C TYR A 221 -8.00 -5.55 -6.20
N ARG A 222 -6.93 -6.02 -6.87
CA ARG A 222 -6.55 -7.42 -6.89
C ARG A 222 -6.41 -7.77 -5.44
N ASN A 223 -7.44 -8.43 -4.93
CA ASN A 223 -7.54 -8.77 -3.54
C ASN A 223 -6.47 -9.84 -3.36
N LYS A 224 -5.26 -9.42 -2.96
CA LYS A 224 -4.05 -10.26 -2.89
C LYS A 224 -4.25 -11.51 -2.04
N ASP A 225 -5.22 -11.44 -1.15
CA ASP A 225 -5.69 -12.52 -0.33
C ASP A 225 -6.29 -13.67 -1.17
N VAL A 226 -6.86 -13.39 -2.35
CA VAL A 226 -7.53 -14.38 -3.21
C VAL A 226 -6.53 -15.43 -3.70
N GLY A 227 -6.80 -16.70 -3.41
CA GLY A 227 -5.88 -17.80 -3.74
C GLY A 227 -4.51 -17.73 -3.06
N SER A 228 -4.38 -16.95 -1.98
CA SER A 228 -3.16 -16.85 -1.18
C SER A 228 -2.73 -18.20 -0.59
N ILE A 229 -3.72 -19.05 -0.27
CA ILE A 229 -3.51 -20.45 0.09
C ILE A 229 -3.68 -21.29 -1.18
N ASN A 230 -2.57 -21.79 -1.69
CA ASN A 230 -2.45 -22.53 -2.94
C ASN A 230 -1.51 -23.74 -2.77
N GLU A 231 -1.21 -24.44 -3.87
CA GLU A 231 -0.42 -25.66 -3.88
C GLU A 231 0.97 -25.48 -3.25
N LYS A 232 1.56 -24.29 -3.37
CA LYS A 232 2.89 -23.97 -2.81
C LYS A 232 2.82 -23.58 -1.34
N THR A 233 1.75 -22.89 -0.94
CA THR A 233 1.66 -22.26 0.39
C THR A 233 0.92 -23.11 1.43
N VAL A 234 0.06 -24.05 1.01
CA VAL A 234 -0.80 -24.85 1.91
C VAL A 234 -0.03 -25.63 2.97
N LYS A 235 1.17 -26.15 2.66
CA LYS A 235 1.98 -26.88 3.64
C LYS A 235 2.43 -26.02 4.83
N TRP A 236 2.67 -24.73 4.59
CA TRP A 236 3.19 -23.81 5.59
C TRP A 236 2.13 -23.39 6.61
N ILE A 237 0.85 -23.48 6.26
CA ILE A 237 -0.24 -23.08 7.17
C ILE A 237 -0.32 -23.97 8.41
N TYR A 238 0.25 -25.17 8.39
CA TYR A 238 0.27 -26.06 9.55
C TYR A 238 1.24 -25.60 10.64
N ILE A 239 2.19 -24.72 10.33
CA ILE A 239 3.03 -24.08 11.36
C ILE A 239 2.19 -23.00 12.06
N PRO A 240 2.09 -23.01 13.42
CA PRO A 240 1.37 -21.97 14.15
C PRO A 240 1.81 -20.56 13.77
N VAL A 241 0.87 -19.62 13.73
CA VAL A 241 1.06 -18.19 13.37
C VAL A 241 1.30 -17.93 11.87
N ILE A 242 1.71 -18.94 11.10
CA ILE A 242 1.98 -18.81 9.66
C ILE A 242 0.70 -18.79 8.81
N TYR A 243 -0.44 -19.28 9.31
CA TYR A 243 -1.70 -19.16 8.57
C TYR A 243 -2.06 -17.68 8.36
N TYR A 244 -1.94 -16.82 9.38
CA TYR A 244 -2.16 -15.37 9.21
C TYR A 244 -1.12 -14.74 8.27
N ALA A 245 0.13 -15.21 8.33
CA ALA A 245 1.19 -14.78 7.43
C ALA A 245 0.79 -14.99 5.97
N VAL A 246 0.39 -16.21 5.62
CA VAL A 246 0.06 -16.57 4.23
C VAL A 246 -1.27 -15.92 3.81
N SER A 247 -2.29 -15.98 4.66
CA SER A 247 -3.66 -15.62 4.28
C SER A 247 -3.94 -14.11 4.25
N ARG A 248 -3.18 -13.29 5.00
CA ARG A 248 -3.52 -11.87 5.22
C ARG A 248 -2.33 -10.92 5.09
N TRP A 249 -1.15 -11.28 5.58
CA TRP A 249 0.00 -10.34 5.59
C TRP A 249 1.00 -10.58 4.47
N HIS A 250 0.99 -11.75 3.83
CA HIS A 250 1.91 -12.10 2.76
C HIS A 250 3.37 -11.82 3.18
N SER A 251 4.11 -11.04 2.40
CA SER A 251 5.47 -10.63 2.74
C SER A 251 5.59 -9.55 3.81
N SER A 252 4.50 -8.91 4.22
CA SER A 252 4.51 -7.94 5.33
C SER A 252 4.18 -8.58 6.68
N PHE A 253 4.23 -9.92 6.79
CA PHE A 253 4.01 -10.65 8.04
C PHE A 253 4.87 -10.12 9.19
N PHE A 254 6.19 -10.00 8.97
CA PHE A 254 7.10 -9.53 10.02
C PHE A 254 6.74 -8.13 10.51
N TYR A 255 6.39 -7.24 9.58
CA TYR A 255 5.94 -5.88 9.89
C TYR A 255 4.65 -5.90 10.72
N HIS A 256 3.63 -6.65 10.31
CA HIS A 256 2.34 -6.64 10.99
C HIS A 256 2.33 -7.39 12.32
N LEU A 257 3.05 -8.49 12.45
CA LEU A 257 3.08 -9.25 13.70
C LEU A 257 4.06 -8.65 14.71
N PHE A 258 5.31 -8.49 14.31
CA PHE A 258 6.36 -8.11 15.26
C PHE A 258 6.40 -6.61 15.46
N LEU A 259 6.62 -5.84 14.38
CA LEU A 259 6.81 -4.39 14.51
C LEU A 259 5.51 -3.65 14.85
N LYS A 260 4.35 -4.14 14.43
CA LYS A 260 3.08 -3.45 14.70
C LYS A 260 2.40 -3.90 15.99
N GLU A 261 2.68 -5.13 16.47
CA GLU A 261 1.97 -5.68 17.63
C GLU A 261 2.90 -6.14 18.73
N ILE A 262 3.68 -7.21 18.53
CA ILE A 262 4.43 -7.82 19.64
C ILE A 262 5.44 -6.84 20.25
N ILE A 263 6.29 -6.21 19.44
CA ILE A 263 7.36 -5.32 19.92
C ILE A 263 6.80 -4.12 20.67
N PRO A 264 5.87 -3.31 20.10
CA PRO A 264 5.37 -2.17 20.85
C PRO A 264 4.67 -2.63 22.13
N PHE A 265 3.89 -3.72 22.11
CA PHE A 265 3.25 -4.25 23.33
C PHE A 265 4.26 -4.61 24.41
N THR A 266 5.32 -5.30 24.01
CA THR A 266 6.39 -5.71 24.91
C THR A 266 7.09 -4.48 25.51
N LEU A 267 7.39 -3.47 24.69
CA LEU A 267 8.04 -2.23 25.15
C LEU A 267 7.16 -1.44 26.11
N ILE A 268 5.87 -1.23 25.76
CA ILE A 268 4.94 -0.51 26.64
C ILE A 268 4.86 -1.22 27.99
N VAL A 269 4.61 -2.53 27.99
CA VAL A 269 4.53 -3.32 29.22
C VAL A 269 5.83 -3.15 30.03
N TYR A 270 6.98 -3.35 29.40
CA TYR A 270 8.29 -3.21 30.05
C TYR A 270 8.46 -1.84 30.73
N PHE A 271 8.09 -0.74 30.09
CA PHE A 271 8.17 0.59 30.70
C PHE A 271 7.16 0.82 31.81
N PHE A 272 5.94 0.26 31.68
CA PHE A 272 4.88 0.41 32.68
C PHE A 272 5.07 -0.49 33.92
N THR A 273 5.83 -1.58 33.80
CA THR A 273 6.13 -2.51 34.89
C THR A 273 7.54 -2.32 35.44
N ASN A 274 8.03 -1.07 35.50
CA ASN A 274 9.36 -0.74 36.05
C ASN A 274 10.51 -1.57 35.48
N GLN A 275 10.46 -1.91 34.18
CA GLN A 275 11.54 -2.59 33.46
C GLN A 275 11.81 -4.04 33.92
N GLU A 276 10.80 -4.73 34.43
CA GLU A 276 10.88 -6.17 34.71
C GLU A 276 11.17 -7.00 33.46
N LEU A 277 12.31 -7.69 33.45
CA LEU A 277 12.80 -8.44 32.30
C LEU A 277 11.93 -9.67 31.96
N SER A 278 11.26 -10.26 32.95
CA SER A 278 10.34 -11.40 32.74
C SER A 278 9.19 -11.01 31.81
N ASN A 279 8.62 -9.82 31.99
CA ASN A 279 7.49 -9.32 31.20
C ASN A 279 7.88 -9.09 29.73
N PHE A 280 9.16 -8.84 29.46
CA PHE A 280 9.70 -8.73 28.11
C PHE A 280 9.57 -10.04 27.30
N PHE A 281 9.62 -11.20 27.98
CA PHE A 281 9.48 -12.51 27.33
C PHE A 281 8.05 -13.06 27.39
N VAL A 282 7.31 -12.76 28.46
CA VAL A 282 5.93 -13.25 28.65
C VAL A 282 4.98 -12.71 27.58
N ILE A 283 5.10 -11.43 27.21
CA ILE A 283 4.19 -10.82 26.23
C ILE A 283 4.29 -11.48 24.84
N PRO A 284 5.48 -11.63 24.23
CA PRO A 284 5.61 -12.37 22.98
C PRO A 284 5.00 -13.79 23.03
N LEU A 285 5.23 -14.54 24.11
CA LEU A 285 4.67 -15.88 24.29
C LEU A 285 3.13 -15.86 24.34
N SER A 286 2.56 -14.89 25.06
CA SER A 286 1.11 -14.70 25.11
C SER A 286 0.50 -14.38 23.74
N PHE A 287 1.19 -13.60 22.91
CA PHE A 287 0.78 -13.36 21.53
C PHE A 287 0.82 -14.65 20.69
N LEU A 288 1.83 -15.50 20.84
CA LEU A 288 1.93 -16.77 20.12
C LEU A 288 0.78 -17.73 20.49
N VAL A 289 0.42 -17.81 21.78
CA VAL A 289 -0.75 -18.57 22.24
C VAL A 289 -2.03 -18.00 21.65
N PHE A 290 -2.24 -16.68 21.78
CA PHE A 290 -3.41 -16.00 21.22
C PHE A 290 -3.57 -16.27 19.72
N TYR A 291 -2.50 -16.11 18.94
CA TYR A 291 -2.54 -16.32 17.50
C TYR A 291 -2.82 -17.77 17.12
N SER A 292 -2.36 -18.73 17.91
CA SER A 292 -2.67 -20.14 17.70
C SER A 292 -4.18 -20.39 17.81
N VAL A 293 -4.85 -19.80 18.80
CA VAL A 293 -6.31 -19.90 18.93
C VAL A 293 -7.02 -19.10 17.83
N TYR A 294 -6.56 -17.88 17.57
CA TYR A 294 -7.16 -16.96 16.60
C TYR A 294 -7.12 -17.49 15.15
N GLU A 295 -6.08 -18.26 14.80
CA GLU A 295 -5.93 -18.95 13.52
C GLU A 295 -7.00 -19.99 13.24
N VAL A 296 -7.48 -20.70 14.26
CA VAL A 296 -8.54 -21.69 14.12
C VAL A 296 -9.83 -21.01 13.65
N GLY A 297 -10.22 -19.92 14.29
CA GLY A 297 -11.37 -19.11 13.87
C GLY A 297 -11.18 -18.53 12.47
N GLY A 298 -9.97 -18.05 12.17
CA GLY A 298 -9.63 -17.52 10.85
C GLY A 298 -9.77 -18.53 9.72
N LEU A 299 -9.26 -19.75 9.89
CA LEU A 299 -9.39 -20.83 8.92
C LEU A 299 -10.83 -21.28 8.77
N TYR A 300 -11.55 -21.45 9.89
CA TYR A 300 -12.97 -21.81 9.86
C TYR A 300 -13.80 -20.81 9.06
N ASN A 301 -13.58 -19.51 9.29
CA ASN A 301 -14.23 -18.45 8.53
C ASN A 301 -13.91 -18.51 7.03
N ASP A 302 -12.66 -18.76 6.67
CA ASP A 302 -12.22 -18.79 5.27
C ASP A 302 -12.71 -20.07 4.53
N LEU A 303 -12.88 -21.19 5.25
CA LEU A 303 -13.54 -22.40 4.74
C LEU A 303 -15.05 -22.19 4.50
N LEU A 304 -15.72 -21.42 5.36
CA LEU A 304 -17.14 -21.07 5.18
C LEU A 304 -17.38 -20.02 4.09
N ALA A 305 -16.41 -19.14 3.82
CA ALA A 305 -16.54 -18.07 2.83
C ALA A 305 -16.87 -18.59 1.42
N HIS A 306 -16.51 -19.83 1.08
CA HIS A 306 -16.89 -20.49 -0.18
C HIS A 306 -18.40 -20.72 -0.33
N LYS A 307 -19.19 -20.60 0.76
CA LYS A 307 -20.64 -20.77 0.78
C LYS A 307 -21.41 -19.43 0.71
N GLU A 308 -20.72 -18.29 0.68
CA GLU A 308 -21.36 -16.97 0.53
C GLU A 308 -21.72 -16.73 -0.96
N LYS A 309 -23.03 -16.70 -1.28
CA LYS A 309 -23.54 -16.50 -2.66
C LYS A 309 -23.31 -15.10 -3.24
N ASP A 310 -23.02 -14.10 -2.39
CA ASP A 310 -23.08 -12.69 -2.77
C ASP A 310 -21.75 -12.12 -3.29
N GLY A 311 -20.73 -12.95 -3.57
CA GLY A 311 -19.43 -12.51 -4.11
C GLY A 311 -18.61 -11.57 -3.21
N ASN A 312 -19.11 -11.21 -2.03
CA ASN A 312 -18.48 -10.27 -1.10
C ASN A 312 -17.43 -10.89 -0.17
N GLY A 313 -17.23 -12.22 -0.24
CA GLY A 313 -16.26 -12.95 0.55
C GLY A 313 -14.87 -12.94 -0.09
N THR A 314 -13.82 -12.63 0.68
CA THR A 314 -12.44 -12.82 0.21
C THR A 314 -12.12 -14.31 0.14
N LEU A 315 -12.09 -14.89 -1.05
CA LEU A 315 -11.79 -16.32 -1.27
C LEU A 315 -10.29 -16.62 -1.15
N ARG A 316 -9.81 -16.82 0.07
CA ARG A 316 -8.37 -16.99 0.34
C ARG A 316 -7.78 -18.32 -0.09
N ILE A 317 -8.59 -19.37 -0.02
CA ILE A 317 -8.22 -20.73 -0.37
C ILE A 317 -8.55 -20.92 -1.85
N LYS A 318 -7.54 -21.32 -2.64
CA LYS A 318 -7.75 -21.64 -4.06
C LYS A 318 -8.62 -22.89 -4.19
N SER A 319 -9.51 -22.90 -5.19
CA SER A 319 -10.36 -24.07 -5.48
C SER A 319 -9.52 -25.34 -5.68
N GLY A 320 -9.98 -26.46 -5.13
CA GLY A 320 -9.30 -27.76 -5.18
C GLY A 320 -8.27 -28.02 -4.06
N ILE A 321 -7.90 -27.00 -3.27
CA ILE A 321 -7.00 -27.19 -2.13
C ILE A 321 -7.74 -27.88 -0.97
N LYS A 322 -7.21 -29.03 -0.53
CA LYS A 322 -7.71 -29.76 0.64
C LYS A 322 -6.86 -29.45 1.87
N ILE A 323 -7.50 -29.05 2.96
CA ILE A 323 -6.85 -28.76 4.25
C ILE A 323 -7.39 -29.75 5.29
N ASN A 324 -6.51 -30.46 5.99
CA ASN A 324 -6.89 -31.31 7.11
C ASN A 324 -7.10 -30.43 8.35
N PHE A 325 -8.35 -30.03 8.58
CA PHE A 325 -8.71 -29.16 9.70
C PHE A 325 -8.42 -29.79 11.08
N ALA A 326 -8.56 -31.11 11.22
CA ALA A 326 -8.28 -31.80 12.48
C ALA A 326 -6.79 -31.76 12.82
N LEU A 327 -5.92 -32.04 11.85
CA LEU A 327 -4.46 -31.90 12.03
C LEU A 327 -4.07 -30.45 12.32
N PHE A 328 -4.66 -29.50 11.59
CA PHE A 328 -4.45 -28.07 11.84
C PHE A 328 -4.79 -27.71 13.28
N LEU A 329 -5.96 -28.10 13.77
CA LEU A 329 -6.41 -27.85 15.14
C LEU A 329 -5.49 -28.51 16.18
N PHE A 330 -5.17 -29.78 15.99
CA PHE A 330 -4.32 -30.56 16.91
C PHE A 330 -2.95 -29.91 17.14
N ILE A 331 -2.29 -29.47 16.07
CA ILE A 331 -0.98 -28.79 16.17
C ILE A 331 -1.08 -27.51 16.99
N ARG A 332 -2.14 -26.70 16.81
CA ARG A 332 -2.33 -25.46 17.59
C ARG A 332 -2.61 -25.74 19.06
N ILE A 333 -3.42 -26.76 19.36
CA ILE A 333 -3.74 -27.15 20.73
C ILE A 333 -2.46 -27.54 21.47
N ILE A 334 -1.63 -28.41 20.88
CA ILE A 334 -0.36 -28.82 21.49
C ILE A 334 0.57 -27.61 21.69
N PHE A 335 0.76 -26.81 20.64
CA PHE A 335 1.65 -25.65 20.69
C PHE A 335 1.21 -24.64 21.77
N ALA A 336 -0.08 -24.31 21.81
CA ALA A 336 -0.64 -23.41 22.82
C ALA A 336 -0.54 -24.02 24.23
N ALA A 337 -0.81 -25.32 24.40
CA ALA A 337 -0.75 -26.00 25.69
C ALA A 337 0.67 -26.01 26.27
N ILE A 338 1.71 -26.25 25.46
CA ILE A 338 3.11 -26.21 25.89
C ILE A 338 3.47 -24.81 26.42
N ILE A 339 3.12 -23.75 25.69
CA ILE A 339 3.42 -22.38 26.11
C ILE A 339 2.59 -21.99 27.34
N LEU A 340 1.32 -22.37 27.40
CA LEU A 340 0.46 -22.11 28.56
C LEU A 340 0.99 -22.81 29.82
N LEU A 341 1.44 -24.06 29.71
CA LEU A 341 2.06 -24.78 30.83
C LEU A 341 3.33 -24.08 31.31
N PHE A 342 4.16 -23.62 30.37
CA PHE A 342 5.35 -22.83 30.70
C PHE A 342 5.00 -21.50 31.41
N LEU A 343 4.02 -20.75 30.90
CA LEU A 343 3.55 -19.50 31.52
C LEU A 343 2.90 -19.73 32.89
N PHE A 344 2.19 -20.85 33.05
CA PHE A 344 1.60 -21.26 34.34
C PHE A 344 2.69 -21.53 35.38
N ASN A 345 3.74 -22.26 35.01
CA ASN A 345 4.88 -22.52 35.89
C ASN A 345 5.63 -21.24 36.31
N LEU A 346 5.57 -20.19 35.48
CA LEU A 346 6.12 -18.86 35.79
C LEU A 346 5.14 -17.96 36.57
N GLY A 347 3.92 -18.44 36.87
CA GLY A 347 2.92 -17.68 37.64
C GLY A 347 2.09 -16.66 36.84
N TYR A 348 2.19 -16.64 35.51
CA TYR A 348 1.51 -15.66 34.64
C TYR A 348 0.18 -16.15 34.04
N CYS A 349 -0.13 -17.45 34.11
CA CYS A 349 -1.36 -17.96 33.50
C CYS A 349 -2.56 -17.84 34.47
N SER A 350 -3.53 -16.99 34.12
CA SER A 350 -4.77 -16.82 34.90
C SER A 350 -5.96 -17.54 34.26
N ASN A 351 -6.94 -17.95 35.08
CA ASN A 351 -8.21 -18.52 34.60
C ASN A 351 -8.94 -17.55 33.66
N ILE A 352 -8.82 -16.24 33.90
CA ILE A 352 -9.41 -15.19 33.07
C ILE A 352 -8.77 -15.19 31.67
N TYR A 353 -7.45 -15.32 31.57
CA TYR A 353 -6.76 -15.40 30.28
C TYR A 353 -7.24 -16.61 29.45
N ILE A 354 -7.30 -17.79 30.07
CA ILE A 354 -7.79 -19.02 29.41
C ILE A 354 -9.25 -18.87 28.96
N LEU A 355 -10.12 -18.35 29.84
CA LEU A 355 -11.52 -18.11 29.52
C LEU A 355 -11.67 -17.16 28.31
N CYS A 356 -10.91 -16.07 28.29
CA CYS A 356 -10.94 -15.09 27.19
C CYS A 356 -10.38 -15.64 25.87
N LEU A 357 -9.42 -16.57 25.89
CA LEU A 357 -9.01 -17.31 24.70
C LEU A 357 -10.19 -18.12 24.11
N GLY A 358 -10.95 -18.82 24.97
CA GLY A 358 -12.16 -19.53 24.57
C GLY A 358 -13.24 -18.60 24.01
N LEU A 359 -13.52 -17.49 24.69
CA LEU A 359 -14.48 -16.48 24.23
C LEU A 359 -14.08 -15.85 22.88
N CYS A 360 -12.78 -15.71 22.61
CA CYS A 360 -12.31 -15.23 21.31
C CYS A 360 -12.72 -16.17 20.18
N LEU A 361 -12.63 -17.48 20.39
CA LEU A 361 -13.06 -18.49 19.41
C LEU A 361 -14.59 -18.43 19.19
N VAL A 362 -15.37 -18.28 20.27
CA VAL A 362 -16.82 -18.07 20.20
C VAL A 362 -17.15 -16.81 19.40
N ALA A 363 -16.47 -15.69 19.67
CA ALA A 363 -16.66 -14.44 18.93
C ALA A 363 -16.34 -14.59 17.44
N TYR A 364 -15.35 -15.41 17.09
CA TYR A 364 -15.01 -15.71 15.70
C TYR A 364 -16.10 -16.53 15.01
N ILE A 365 -16.65 -17.55 15.68
CA ILE A 365 -17.78 -18.33 15.18
C ILE A 365 -18.97 -17.41 14.92
N ILE A 366 -19.32 -16.56 15.88
CA ILE A 366 -20.40 -15.55 15.72
C ILE A 366 -20.09 -14.63 14.52
N HIS A 367 -18.85 -14.17 14.37
CA HIS A 367 -18.43 -13.37 13.23
C HIS A 367 -18.64 -14.08 11.88
N SER A 368 -18.40 -15.39 11.82
CA SER A 368 -18.62 -16.19 10.62
C SER A 368 -20.10 -16.44 10.31
N LEU A 369 -20.97 -16.43 11.33
CA LEU A 369 -22.41 -16.60 11.17
C LEU A 369 -23.13 -15.30 10.78
N ILE A 370 -22.63 -14.15 11.27
CA ILE A 370 -23.25 -12.84 11.01
C ILE A 370 -22.89 -12.33 9.60
N LYS A 371 -23.93 -12.01 8.83
CA LYS A 371 -23.82 -11.42 7.49
C LYS A 371 -24.08 -9.90 7.51
N ASN A 372 -23.77 -9.23 6.40
CA ASN A 372 -24.09 -7.82 6.14
C ASN A 372 -23.42 -6.82 7.11
N ASN A 373 -24.04 -5.64 7.31
CA ASN A 373 -23.49 -4.51 8.06
C ASN A 373 -23.21 -4.83 9.54
N LEU A 374 -23.91 -5.82 10.12
CA LEU A 374 -23.69 -6.26 11.51
C LEU A 374 -22.31 -6.91 11.72
N ARG A 375 -21.66 -7.39 10.64
CA ARG A 375 -20.30 -7.95 10.69
C ARG A 375 -19.23 -6.92 11.07
N ILE A 376 -19.55 -5.63 11.02
CA ILE A 376 -18.68 -4.55 11.52
C ILE A 376 -18.57 -4.63 13.06
N VAL A 377 -19.67 -4.93 13.75
CA VAL A 377 -19.70 -5.04 15.22
C VAL A 377 -18.84 -6.21 15.69
N THR A 378 -19.00 -7.38 15.06
CA THR A 378 -18.16 -8.55 15.41
C THR A 378 -16.71 -8.37 14.99
N PHE A 379 -16.42 -7.65 13.90
CA PHE A 379 -15.05 -7.29 13.55
C PHE A 379 -14.42 -6.38 14.61
N PHE A 380 -15.16 -5.38 15.09
CA PHE A 380 -14.73 -4.51 16.17
C PHE A 380 -14.44 -5.31 17.45
N LEU A 381 -15.32 -6.25 17.81
CA LEU A 381 -15.11 -7.15 18.95
C LEU A 381 -13.85 -8.02 18.79
N LEU A 382 -13.63 -8.61 17.61
CA LEU A 382 -12.42 -9.39 17.33
C LEU A 382 -11.15 -8.53 17.40
N LYS A 383 -11.24 -7.24 17.07
CA LYS A 383 -10.12 -6.30 17.22
C LYS A 383 -9.82 -5.99 18.68
N ILE A 384 -10.86 -5.84 19.52
CA ILE A 384 -10.68 -5.73 20.98
C ILE A 384 -9.98 -6.98 21.51
N PHE A 385 -10.47 -8.18 21.19
CA PHE A 385 -9.85 -9.42 21.66
C PHE A 385 -8.37 -9.52 21.27
N ARG A 386 -8.03 -9.18 20.03
CA ARG A 386 -6.64 -9.20 19.53
C ARG A 386 -5.69 -8.27 20.26
N LYS A 387 -6.18 -7.21 20.87
CA LYS A 387 -5.37 -6.26 21.65
C LYS A 387 -5.45 -6.54 23.16
N ALA A 388 -6.58 -6.99 23.67
CA ALA A 388 -6.82 -7.19 25.10
C ALA A 388 -6.34 -8.55 25.60
N VAL A 389 -6.65 -9.65 24.87
CA VAL A 389 -6.41 -11.01 25.38
C VAL A 389 -4.93 -11.28 25.65
N PRO A 390 -3.98 -10.92 24.75
CA PRO A 390 -2.58 -11.12 25.04
C PRO A 390 -2.10 -10.42 26.32
N LEU A 391 -2.71 -9.30 26.72
CA LEU A 391 -2.36 -8.58 27.93
C LEU A 391 -2.88 -9.26 29.21
N LEU A 392 -3.97 -10.04 29.14
CA LEU A 392 -4.58 -10.68 30.31
C LEU A 392 -3.66 -11.71 30.99
N VAL A 393 -2.57 -12.10 30.34
CA VAL A 393 -1.47 -12.86 30.95
C VAL A 393 -0.81 -12.12 32.11
N LEU A 394 -0.97 -10.80 32.19
CA LEU A 394 -0.42 -9.96 33.26
C LEU A 394 -1.45 -9.59 34.34
N VAL A 395 -2.70 -10.06 34.24
CA VAL A 395 -3.79 -9.59 35.10
C VAL A 395 -3.53 -9.81 36.59
N ASN A 396 -2.77 -10.86 36.94
CA ASN A 396 -2.42 -11.16 38.32
C ASN A 396 -1.06 -10.58 38.74
N SER A 397 -0.20 -10.20 37.78
CA SER A 397 1.17 -9.74 38.05
C SER A 397 1.29 -8.21 38.04
N VAL A 398 0.29 -7.50 37.53
CA VAL A 398 0.32 -6.04 37.35
C VAL A 398 -0.93 -5.41 37.96
N ASN A 399 -0.77 -4.26 38.62
CA ASN A 399 -1.89 -3.49 39.18
C ASN A 399 -2.92 -3.12 38.11
N ASN A 400 -4.21 -3.19 38.45
CA ASN A 400 -5.34 -2.78 37.60
C ASN A 400 -5.14 -1.44 36.89
N ASN A 401 -4.60 -0.42 37.57
CA ASN A 401 -4.36 0.90 36.96
C ASN A 401 -3.31 0.83 35.85
N ILE A 402 -2.23 0.07 36.06
CA ILE A 402 -1.17 -0.12 35.07
C ILE A 402 -1.72 -0.93 33.89
N PHE A 403 -2.50 -1.98 34.16
CA PHE A 403 -3.15 -2.78 33.14
C PHE A 403 -4.07 -1.93 32.23
N ILE A 404 -4.90 -1.08 32.83
CA ILE A 404 -5.78 -0.15 32.10
C ILE A 404 -4.96 0.82 31.23
N ASN A 405 -3.88 1.39 31.77
CA ASN A 405 -3.01 2.29 31.03
C ASN A 405 -2.33 1.61 29.83
N ILE A 406 -1.86 0.37 29.99
CA ILE A 406 -1.28 -0.42 28.89
C ILE A 406 -2.34 -0.65 27.81
N PHE A 407 -3.55 -1.05 28.19
CA PHE A 407 -4.65 -1.28 27.24
C PHE A 407 -5.05 0.00 26.49
N LEU A 408 -5.24 1.12 27.19
CA LEU A 408 -5.59 2.41 26.60
C LEU A 408 -4.52 2.90 25.63
N SER A 409 -3.23 2.75 26.00
CA SER A 409 -2.11 3.11 25.14
C SER A 409 -2.18 2.41 23.78
N PHE A 410 -2.62 1.15 23.72
CA PHE A 410 -2.74 0.45 22.43
C PHE A 410 -4.03 0.70 21.68
N PHE A 411 -5.14 0.71 22.41
CA PHE A 411 -6.44 0.81 21.78
C PHE A 411 -6.63 2.17 21.11
N LEU A 412 -6.11 3.24 21.73
CA LEU A 412 -6.25 4.59 21.19
C LEU A 412 -5.43 4.84 19.93
N PHE A 413 -4.22 4.26 19.80
CA PHE A 413 -3.26 4.64 18.75
C PHE A 413 -3.22 3.73 17.51
N ASP A 414 -3.84 2.54 17.53
CA ASP A 414 -3.84 1.63 16.37
C ASP A 414 -5.25 1.28 15.85
N ALA A 415 -6.18 0.96 16.76
CA ALA A 415 -7.48 0.39 16.41
C ALA A 415 -8.38 1.31 15.56
N PRO A 416 -8.52 2.63 15.82
CA PRO A 416 -9.47 3.48 15.10
C PRO A 416 -9.21 3.54 13.60
N SER A 417 -7.93 3.57 13.20
CA SER A 417 -7.52 3.63 11.81
C SER A 417 -7.93 2.39 11.01
N GLU A 418 -7.85 1.20 11.63
CA GLU A 418 -8.19 -0.08 11.01
C GLU A 418 -9.70 -0.28 10.92
N ILE A 419 -10.44 0.14 11.95
CA ILE A 419 -11.91 0.06 11.99
C ILE A 419 -12.50 0.96 10.91
N TYR A 420 -12.02 2.21 10.80
CA TYR A 420 -12.45 3.15 9.76
C TYR A 420 -12.21 2.58 8.35
N PHE A 421 -11.04 2.00 8.13
CA PHE A 421 -10.72 1.39 6.84
C PHE A 421 -11.61 0.18 6.52
N TYR A 422 -11.84 -0.70 7.50
CA TYR A 422 -12.74 -1.86 7.34
C TYR A 422 -14.17 -1.43 6.98
N PHE A 423 -14.67 -0.37 7.64
CA PHE A 423 -15.98 0.20 7.36
C PHE A 423 -16.11 0.73 5.92
N LEU A 424 -15.11 1.50 5.45
CA LEU A 424 -15.10 1.99 4.06
C LEU A 424 -15.02 0.86 3.04
N LYS A 425 -14.21 -0.18 3.33
CA LYS A 425 -14.08 -1.37 2.47
C LYS A 425 -15.41 -2.08 2.29
N ARG A 426 -16.17 -2.28 3.37
CA ARG A 426 -17.49 -2.95 3.31
C ARG A 426 -18.55 -2.16 2.55
N ARG A 427 -18.44 -0.83 2.52
CA ARG A 427 -19.36 0.03 1.76
C ARG A 427 -18.95 0.22 0.30
N ASN A 428 -17.89 -0.43 -0.18
CA ASN A 428 -17.26 -0.16 -1.47
C ASN A 428 -16.97 1.34 -1.70
N LYS A 429 -16.70 2.09 -0.62
CA LYS A 429 -16.43 3.54 -0.64
C LYS A 429 -14.96 3.85 -0.35
N VAL A 430 -14.05 2.92 -0.69
CA VAL A 430 -12.61 3.09 -0.40
C VAL A 430 -12.03 4.11 -1.37
N GLN A 431 -11.98 5.36 -0.92
CA GLN A 431 -11.22 6.40 -1.59
C GLN A 431 -9.87 6.56 -0.91
N LEU A 432 -8.79 6.13 -1.59
CA LEU A 432 -7.43 6.11 -1.02
C LEU A 432 -7.00 7.48 -0.49
N LYS A 433 -7.36 8.57 -1.17
CA LYS A 433 -7.07 9.94 -0.73
C LYS A 433 -7.77 10.30 0.59
N LYS A 434 -9.04 9.93 0.74
CA LYS A 434 -9.80 10.14 1.99
C LYS A 434 -9.26 9.31 3.14
N VAL A 435 -8.90 8.04 2.87
CA VAL A 435 -8.25 7.17 3.87
C VAL A 435 -6.92 7.76 4.35
N ARG A 436 -6.07 8.23 3.43
CA ARG A 436 -4.79 8.86 3.78
C ARG A 436 -5.02 10.14 4.60
N SER A 437 -5.94 11.00 4.18
CA SER A 437 -6.27 12.22 4.92
C SER A 437 -6.80 11.92 6.33
N PHE A 438 -7.68 10.93 6.49
CA PHE A 438 -8.17 10.51 7.80
C PHE A 438 -7.05 10.03 8.71
N LYS A 439 -6.13 9.18 8.20
CA LYS A 439 -4.99 8.70 8.99
C LYS A 439 -4.08 9.83 9.48
N VAL A 440 -3.83 10.84 8.64
CA VAL A 440 -3.04 12.02 9.05
C VAL A 440 -3.76 12.81 10.14
N LYS A 441 -5.06 13.06 9.99
CA LYS A 441 -5.86 13.77 11.00
C LYS A 441 -5.91 13.02 12.33
N LEU A 442 -6.13 11.70 12.28
CA LEU A 442 -6.14 10.83 13.44
C LEU A 442 -4.78 10.88 14.15
N PHE A 443 -3.68 10.76 13.40
CA PHE A 443 -2.34 10.86 13.97
C PHE A 443 -2.08 12.21 14.66
N LEU A 444 -2.46 13.34 14.03
CA LEU A 444 -2.31 14.66 14.65
C LEU A 444 -3.11 14.77 15.95
N PHE A 445 -4.32 14.22 15.98
CA PHE A 445 -5.13 14.14 17.19
C PHE A 445 -4.46 13.29 18.28
N GLU A 446 -3.99 12.09 17.92
CA GLU A 446 -3.27 11.18 18.82
C GLU A 446 -2.01 11.82 19.41
N PHE A 447 -1.25 12.55 18.59
CA PHE A 447 -0.06 13.30 19.00
C PHE A 447 -0.38 14.41 20.00
N LEU A 448 -1.40 15.23 19.71
CA LEU A 448 -1.84 16.29 20.63
C LEU A 448 -2.36 15.70 21.94
N LEU A 449 -3.14 14.62 21.88
CA LEU A 449 -3.65 13.92 23.06
C LEU A 449 -2.50 13.38 23.90
N ALA A 450 -1.51 12.73 23.30
CA ALA A 450 -0.34 12.21 24.01
C ALA A 450 0.51 13.34 24.62
N LEU A 451 0.63 14.49 23.95
CA LEU A 451 1.31 15.67 24.49
C LEU A 451 0.57 16.25 25.70
N ILE A 452 -0.75 16.36 25.64
CA ILE A 452 -1.59 16.78 26.77
C ILE A 452 -1.42 15.81 27.94
N ILE A 453 -1.50 14.49 27.69
CA ILE A 453 -1.31 13.49 28.74
C ILE A 453 0.08 13.62 29.38
N TRP A 454 1.12 13.85 28.58
CA TRP A 454 2.46 14.05 29.11
C TRP A 454 2.55 15.32 29.98
N ILE A 455 2.03 16.46 29.52
CA ILE A 455 2.12 17.73 30.26
C ILE A 455 1.34 17.67 31.59
N TYR A 456 0.14 17.09 31.60
CA TYR A 456 -0.73 17.11 32.77
C TYR A 456 -0.51 15.95 33.75
N PHE A 457 -0.12 14.77 33.24
CA PHE A 457 0.04 13.57 34.07
C PHE A 457 1.50 13.11 34.19
N SER A 458 2.45 13.80 33.57
CA SER A 458 3.88 13.42 33.56
C SER A 458 4.12 12.00 33.04
N MET A 459 3.30 11.55 32.07
CA MET A 459 3.37 10.21 31.47
C MET A 459 3.91 10.26 30.03
N PRO A 460 5.24 10.36 29.81
CA PRO A 460 5.83 10.48 28.48
C PRO A 460 5.64 9.24 27.60
N ILE A 461 5.30 8.10 28.19
CA ILE A 461 5.14 6.82 27.49
C ILE A 461 4.10 6.89 26.37
N TYR A 462 2.98 7.60 26.57
CA TYR A 462 1.97 7.79 25.52
C TYR A 462 2.56 8.52 24.30
N PHE A 463 3.41 9.51 24.52
CA PHE A 463 4.09 10.25 23.45
C PHE A 463 5.08 9.36 22.69
N ILE A 464 5.88 8.57 23.42
CA ILE A 464 6.82 7.61 22.82
C ILE A 464 6.09 6.63 21.90
N VAL A 465 4.90 6.18 22.29
CA VAL A 465 4.09 5.22 21.52
C VAL A 465 3.55 5.84 20.25
N VAL A 466 3.05 7.08 20.31
CA VAL A 466 2.64 7.80 19.10
C VAL A 466 3.82 7.99 18.15
N VAL A 467 4.99 8.40 18.66
CA VAL A 467 6.20 8.54 17.86
C VAL A 467 6.64 7.20 17.26
N TYR A 468 6.54 6.10 18.01
CA TYR A 468 6.81 4.76 17.50
C TYR A 468 5.93 4.41 16.29
N PHE A 469 4.60 4.60 16.41
CA PHE A 469 3.68 4.33 15.31
C PHE A 469 3.88 5.30 14.14
N LEU A 470 4.32 6.54 14.37
CA LEU A 470 4.73 7.47 13.31
C LEU A 470 5.91 6.90 12.52
N ILE A 471 6.98 6.54 13.21
CA ILE A 471 8.20 5.96 12.60
C ILE A 471 7.84 4.70 11.82
N LEU A 472 7.00 3.84 12.41
CA LEU A 472 6.56 2.60 11.79
C LEU A 472 5.73 2.85 10.51
N ASN A 473 4.85 3.86 10.52
CA ASN A 473 4.06 4.24 9.35
C ASN A 473 4.94 4.86 8.24
N ILE A 474 5.93 5.68 8.62
CA ILE A 474 6.94 6.24 7.70
C ILE A 474 7.75 5.10 7.07
N PHE A 475 8.23 4.16 7.87
CA PHE A 475 8.97 2.98 7.39
C PHE A 475 8.14 2.15 6.41
N ASN A 476 6.86 1.88 6.73
CA ASN A 476 5.96 1.14 5.85
C ASN A 476 5.73 1.86 4.51
N TYR A 477 5.52 3.19 4.56
CA TYR A 477 5.35 4.01 3.37
C TYR A 477 6.58 3.94 2.45
N LEU A 478 7.78 3.97 3.00
CA LEU A 478 9.02 3.97 2.22
C LEU A 478 9.44 2.61 1.68
N PHE A 479 9.29 1.56 2.49
CA PHE A 479 9.97 0.28 2.23
C PHE A 479 9.02 -0.89 1.96
N VAL A 480 7.84 -0.94 2.58
CA VAL A 480 6.95 -2.11 2.50
C VAL A 480 5.89 -1.95 1.41
N LYS A 481 5.46 -0.71 1.14
CA LYS A 481 4.46 -0.42 0.10
C LYS A 481 4.96 -0.66 -1.34
N GLU A 482 6.24 -1.01 -1.53
CA GLU A 482 6.82 -1.40 -2.81
C GLU A 482 6.12 -2.60 -3.47
N LYS A 483 5.31 -3.41 -2.75
CA LYS A 483 4.49 -4.43 -3.43
C LYS A 483 3.22 -3.91 -4.09
N ASN A 484 2.90 -2.62 -3.98
CA ASN A 484 1.71 -2.02 -4.61
C ASN A 484 2.06 -1.02 -5.74
N ILE A 485 3.34 -0.78 -6.03
CA ILE A 485 3.83 0.10 -7.11
C ILE A 485 5.23 -0.39 -7.62
N ILE A 486 5.47 -1.70 -7.69
CA ILE A 486 6.60 -2.25 -8.47
C ILE A 486 6.10 -3.38 -9.34
#